data_AF-A0A450VTV7-F1
#
_entry.id   AF-A0A450VTV7-F1
#
_cell.length_a   1.000
_cell.length_b   1.000
_cell.length_c   1.000
_cell.angle_alpha   90.00
_cell.angle_beta   90.00
_cell.angle_gamma   90.00
#
_symmetry.space_group_name_H-M   'P 1'
#
loop_
_entity.id
_entity.type
_entity.pdbx_description
1 polymer ?
#
loop_
_entity_poly.entity_id
_entity_poly.type
_entity_poly.pdbx_seq_one_letter_code
_entity_poly.pdbx_strand_id
1 'polypeptide(L)' 'MGDSKQFDFDKALSALRNSQDLTGKDGILTPVLKQLTEAALQAELEAHLESDEKPNRKS' A
#
# COMPACT_ATOMS: atom_id res chain seq x y z
N MET A 1 2.63 12.17 -7.64
CA MET A 1 1.52 11.20 -7.42
C MET A 1 2.03 9.85 -7.89
N GLY A 2 2.29 8.92 -6.98
CA GLY A 2 2.72 7.57 -7.36
C GLY A 2 1.63 6.90 -8.18
N ASP A 3 2.01 6.17 -9.23
CA ASP A 3 1.09 5.41 -10.06
C ASP A 3 0.41 4.31 -9.21
N SER A 4 -0.77 4.59 -8.65
CA SER A 4 -1.63 3.56 -8.08
C SER A 4 -2.27 2.75 -9.21
N LYS A 5 -1.46 1.89 -9.84
CA LYS A 5 -1.96 0.91 -10.81
C LYS A 5 -2.97 0.00 -10.13
N GLN A 6 -4.21 0.02 -10.62
CA GLN A 6 -5.25 -0.88 -10.17
C GLN A 6 -4.78 -2.34 -10.27
N PHE A 7 -5.10 -3.15 -9.26
CA PHE A 7 -4.76 -4.57 -9.27
C PHE A 7 -5.50 -5.29 -10.39
N ASP A 8 -4.76 -5.98 -11.25
CA ASP A 8 -5.29 -6.73 -12.39
C ASP A 8 -5.66 -8.16 -11.95
N PHE A 9 -6.95 -8.38 -11.71
CA PHE A 9 -7.48 -9.67 -11.26
C PHE A 9 -7.42 -10.75 -12.34
N ASP A 10 -7.54 -10.41 -13.63
CA ASP A 10 -7.49 -11.39 -14.72
C ASP A 10 -6.08 -11.95 -14.88
N LYS A 11 -5.08 -11.08 -14.76
CA LYS A 11 -3.67 -11.49 -14.72
C LYS A 11 -3.37 -12.34 -13.48
N ALA A 12 -3.88 -11.95 -12.32
CA ALA A 12 -3.70 -12.70 -11.07
C ALA A 12 -4.32 -14.11 -11.15
N LEU A 13 -5.53 -14.23 -11.71
CA LEU A 13 -6.20 -15.52 -11.91
C LEU A 13 -5.42 -16.42 -12.87
N SER A 14 -4.86 -15.84 -13.94
CA SER A 14 -4.02 -16.58 -14.89
C SER A 14 -2.72 -17.08 -14.26
N ALA A 15 -2.05 -16.26 -13.45
CA ALA A 15 -0.87 -16.65 -12.70
C ALA A 15 -1.16 -17.76 -11.67
N LEU A 16 -2.31 -17.67 -10.98
CA LEU A 16 -2.75 -18.68 -10.03
C LEU A 16 -2.99 -20.04 -10.71
N ARG A 17 -3.62 -20.03 -11.90
CA ARG A 17 -3.82 -21.25 -12.70
C ARG A 17 -2.50 -21.88 -13.15
N ASN A 18 -1.45 -21.08 -13.30
CA ASN A 18 -0.10 -21.54 -13.63
C ASN A 18 0.73 -21.89 -12.39
N SER A 19 0.09 -22.02 -11.21
CA SER A 19 0.73 -22.39 -9.95
C SER A 19 1.83 -21.41 -9.50
N GLN A 20 1.76 -20.14 -9.90
CA GLN A 20 2.64 -19.13 -9.35
C GLN A 20 2.29 -18.89 -7.87
N ASP A 21 3.31 -18.67 -7.05
CA ASP A 21 3.13 -18.44 -5.63
C ASP A 21 2.26 -17.22 -5.35
N LEU A 22 1.38 -17.32 -4.35
CA LEU A 22 0.51 -16.22 -3.93
C LEU A 22 1.29 -15.10 -3.24
N THR A 23 2.38 -15.45 -2.56
CA THR A 23 3.18 -14.56 -1.70
C THR A 23 4.67 -14.68 -2.01
N GLY A 24 5.51 -13.96 -1.28
CA GLY A 24 6.95 -13.89 -1.54
C GLY A 24 7.31 -12.72 -2.46
N LYS A 25 8.59 -12.61 -2.84
CA LYS A 25 9.10 -11.46 -3.60
C LYS A 25 8.35 -11.25 -4.92
N ASP A 26 8.04 -12.35 -5.61
CA ASP A 26 7.38 -12.37 -6.92
C ASP A 26 5.96 -12.96 -6.85
N GLY A 27 5.36 -12.95 -5.66
CA GLY A 27 4.03 -13.48 -5.42
C GLY A 27 2.94 -12.68 -6.12
N ILE A 28 1.84 -13.35 -6.47
CA ILE A 28 0.68 -12.73 -7.12
C ILE A 28 0.14 -11.54 -6.32
N LEU A 29 0.16 -11.62 -4.98
CA LEU A 29 -0.38 -10.58 -4.09
C LEU A 29 0.63 -9.51 -3.68
N THR A 30 1.89 -9.60 -4.10
CA THR A 30 2.94 -8.64 -3.72
C THR A 30 2.59 -7.19 -4.08
N PRO A 31 2.00 -6.88 -5.25
CA PRO A 31 1.56 -5.52 -5.57
C PRO A 31 0.50 -5.00 -4.58
N VAL A 32 -0.43 -5.85 -4.15
CA VAL A 32 -1.49 -5.47 -3.18
C VAL A 32 -0.90 -5.22 -1.80
N LEU A 33 0.00 -6.09 -1.33
CA LEU A 33 0.69 -5.90 -0.05
C LEU A 33 1.48 -4.59 -0.02
N LYS A 34 2.14 -4.25 -1.13
CA LYS A 34 2.84 -2.96 -1.28
C LYS A 34 1.86 -1.80 -1.17
N GLN A 35 0.76 -1.83 -1.93
CA GLN A 35 -0.26 -0.77 -1.92
C GLN A 35 -0.87 -0.56 -0.53
N LEU A 36 -1.22 -1.65 0.16
CA LEU A 36 -1.75 -1.60 1.52
C LEU A 36 -0.73 -0.99 2.49
N THR A 37 0.54 -1.39 2.39
CA THR A 37 1.61 -0.89 3.27
C THR A 37 1.89 0.59 3.01
N GLU A 38 1.92 1.02 1.75
CA GLU A 38 2.09 2.43 1.37
C GLU A 38 0.91 3.28 1.84
N ALA A 39 -0.32 2.78 1.69
CA ALA A 39 -1.52 3.47 2.16
C ALA A 39 -1.53 3.61 3.70
N ALA A 40 -1.13 2.57 4.42
CA ALA A 40 -1.01 2.61 5.88
C ALA A 40 0.05 3.62 6.33
N LEU A 41 1.24 3.62 5.71
CA LEU A 41 2.30 4.58 6.01
C LEU A 41 1.87 6.03 5.72
N GLN A 42 1.16 6.26 4.62
CA GLN A 42 0.64 7.58 4.28
C GLN A 42 -0.39 8.05 5.33
N ALA A 43 -1.30 7.17 5.74
CA ALA A 43 -2.29 7.48 6.77
C ALA A 43 -1.64 7.77 8.14
N GLU A 44 -0.58 7.04 8.47
CA GLU A 44 0.22 7.31 9.67
C GLU A 44 0.86 8.70 9.63
N LEU A 45 1.51 9.08 8.52
CA LEU A 45 2.09 10.41 8.35
C LEU A 45 1.05 11.54 8.44
N GLU A 46 -0.13 11.36 7.84
CA GLU A 46 -1.22 12.33 7.90
C GLU A 46 -1.75 12.50 9.33
N ALA A 47 -1.98 11.40 10.04
CA ALA A 47 -2.38 11.43 11.45
C ALA A 47 -1.33 12.10 12.36
N HIS A 48 -0.04 11.93 12.08
CA HIS A 48 1.03 12.62 12.80
C HIS A 48 1.01 14.14 12.55
N LEU A 49 0.85 14.58 11.30
CA LEU A 49 0.76 16.00 10.96
C LEU A 49 -0.45 16.67 11.61
N GLU A 50 -1.62 16.02 11.61
CA GLU A 50 -2.81 16.49 12.32
C GLU A 50 -2.59 16.58 13.84
N SER A 51 -1.79 15.67 14.40
CA SER A 51 -1.47 15.67 15.84
C SER A 51 -0.47 16.76 16.25
N ASP A 52 0.40 17.19 15.33
CA ASP A 52 1.43 18.21 15.50
C ASP A 52 0.91 19.65 15.29
N GLU A 53 -0.31 19.84 14.76
CA GLU A 53 -1.01 21.14 14.70
C GLU A 53 -1.42 21.70 16.08
N LYS A 54 -0.92 21.16 17.19
CA LYS A 54 -1.07 21.80 18.50
C LYS A 54 -0.28 23.13 18.47
N PRO A 55 -0.94 24.28 18.64
CA PRO A 55 -0.29 25.56 18.43
C PRO A 55 0.83 25.70 19.45
N ASN A 56 2.05 25.89 18.95
CA ASN A 56 3.16 26.44 19.71
C ASN A 56 2.79 27.88 20.11
N ARG A 57 1.94 28.02 21.13
CA ARG A 57 1.71 29.27 21.82
C ARG A 57 2.99 29.55 22.58
N LYS A 58 3.89 30.33 21.97
CA LYS A 58 4.96 31.01 22.69
C LYS A 58 4.29 31.80 23.82
N SER A 59 4.51 31.35 25.06
CA SER A 59 4.24 32.13 26.27
C SER A 59 5.12 33.36 26.33
#